data_AF-A0A6V7LPF1-F1
#
_entry.id   AF-A0A6V7LPF1-F1
#
_cell.length_a   1.000
_cell.length_b   1.000
_cell.length_c   1.000
_cell.angle_alpha   90.00
_cell.angle_beta   90.00
_cell.angle_gamma   90.00
#
_symmetry.space_group_name_H-M   'P 1'
#
loop_
_entity.id
_entity.type
_entity.pdbx_description
1 polymer ?
#
loop_
_entity_poly.entity_id
_entity_poly.type
_entity_poly.pdbx_seq_one_letter_code
_entity_poly.pdbx_strand_id
1 'polypeptide(L)' 'AVGAVVRRRPRKVQFIVDRPFYYAIVKRIRGSRDSGVVLFQGHYTGKD' A
#
# COMPACT_ATOMS: atom_id res chain seq x y z
N ALA A 1 23.09 -31.62 15.87
CA ALA A 1 23.23 -30.51 14.92
C ALA A 1 22.18 -29.46 15.25
N VAL A 2 22.57 -28.26 15.67
CA VAL A 2 21.62 -27.19 16.03
C VAL A 2 21.16 -26.53 14.73
N GLY A 3 19.87 -26.64 14.42
CA GLY A 3 19.29 -26.08 13.20
C GLY A 3 19.42 -24.56 13.19
N ALA A 4 20.16 -24.02 12.22
CA ALA A 4 20.26 -22.59 12.01
C ALA A 4 18.89 -22.04 11.56
N VAL A 5 18.25 -21.23 12.40
CA VAL A 5 17.05 -20.48 12.01
C VAL A 5 17.47 -19.42 10.99
N VAL A 6 17.27 -19.69 9.71
CA VAL A 6 17.50 -18.72 8.63
C VAL A 6 16.46 -17.61 8.74
N ARG A 7 16.77 -16.55 9.50
CA ARG A 7 15.95 -15.34 9.56
C ARG A 7 15.99 -14.65 8.20
N ARG A 8 14.95 -14.83 7.38
CA ARG A 8 14.77 -14.08 6.13
C ARG A 8 14.67 -12.59 6.48
N ARG A 9 15.64 -11.79 6.02
CA ARG A 9 15.58 -10.33 6.20
C ARG A 9 14.31 -9.79 5.52
N PRO A 10 13.60 -8.82 6.12
CA PRO A 10 12.47 -8.18 5.46
C PRO A 10 12.93 -7.62 4.11
N ARG A 11 12.30 -8.05 3.02
CA ARG A 11 12.54 -7.44 1.70
C ARG A 11 11.87 -6.07 1.70
N LYS A 12 12.67 -5.02 1.54
CA LYS A 12 12.14 -3.70 1.18
C LYS A 12 11.73 -3.76 -0.28
N VAL A 13 10.46 -3.45 -0.56
CA VAL A 13 9.94 -3.30 -1.92
C VAL A 13 9.82 -1.80 -2.17
N GLN A 14 10.46 -1.30 -3.22
CA GLN A 14 10.30 0.09 -3.63
C GLN A 14 8.95 0.27 -4.32
N PHE A 15 8.22 1.31 -3.93
CA PHE A 15 6.98 1.72 -4.59
C PHE A 15 7.23 3.09 -5.23
N ILE A 16 7.47 3.08 -6.54
CA ILE A 16 7.79 4.28 -7.34
C ILE A 16 6.56 4.61 -8.18
N VAL A 17 6.11 5.87 -8.10
CA VAL A 17 4.94 6.39 -8.80
C VAL A 17 5.41 7.43 -9.83
N ASP A 18 5.96 6.93 -10.94
CA ASP A 18 6.60 7.73 -12.01
C ASP A 18 5.75 7.81 -13.29
N ARG A 19 4.49 7.37 -13.22
CA ARG A 19 3.54 7.30 -14.33
C ARG A 19 2.09 7.39 -13.82
N PRO A 20 1.09 7.61 -14.70
CA PRO A 20 -0.31 7.74 -14.30
C PRO A 20 -0.79 6.65 -13.34
N PHE A 21 -1.54 7.05 -12.31
CA PHE A 21 -1.96 6.16 -11.22
C PHE A 21 -3.34 6.52 -10.68
N TYR A 22 -4.06 5.50 -10.23
CA TYR A 22 -5.31 5.66 -9.49
C TYR A 22 -5.03 5.83 -8.00
N TYR A 23 -5.81 6.67 -7.34
CA TYR A 23 -5.73 6.86 -5.89
C TYR A 23 -7.12 6.99 -5.27
N ALA A 24 -7.19 6.63 -3.98
CA ALA A 24 -8.35 6.88 -3.14
C ALA A 24 -7.90 7.32 -1.74
N ILE A 25 -8.58 8.32 -1.20
CA ILE A 25 -8.44 8.74 0.19
C ILE A 25 -9.56 8.05 0.96
N VAL A 26 -9.20 7.17 1.89
CA VAL A 26 -10.16 6.34 2.62
C VAL A 26 -10.17 6.66 4.10
N LYS A 27 -11.36 6.78 4.69
CA LYS A 27 -11.54 6.80 6.15
C LYS A 27 -11.69 5.37 6.64
N ARG A 28 -10.70 4.87 7.38
CA ARG A 28 -10.82 3.55 8.04
C ARG A 28 -11.86 3.60 9.14
N ILE A 29 -12.74 2.60 9.17
CA ILE A 29 -13.69 2.43 10.27
C ILE A 29 -12.97 1.69 11.39
N ARG A 30 -12.89 2.31 12.57
CA ARG A 30 -12.21 1.72 13.72
C ARG A 30 -12.86 0.38 14.09
N GLY A 31 -12.04 -0.65 14.28
CA GLY A 31 -12.52 -2.00 14.61
C GLY A 31 -12.90 -2.86 13.41
N SER A 32 -12.89 -2.31 12.20
CA SER A 32 -12.98 -3.13 10.98
C SER A 32 -11.60 -3.35 10.37
N ARG A 33 -11.30 -4.61 10.04
CA ARG A 33 -10.03 -5.01 9.44
C ARG A 33 -9.94 -4.59 7.97
N ASP A 34 -11.08 -4.62 7.27
CA ASP A 34 -11.16 -4.45 5.81
C ASP A 34 -12.21 -3.41 5.38
N SER A 35 -12.87 -2.70 6.31
CA SER A 35 -13.87 -1.69 5.97
C SER A 35 -13.32 -0.27 6.09
N GLY A 36 -13.40 0.47 4.98
CA GLY A 36 -13.16 1.90 4.92
C GLY A 36 -14.17 2.57 4.00
N VAL A 37 -14.48 3.84 4.26
CA VAL A 37 -15.32 4.64 3.38
C VAL A 37 -14.39 5.46 2.47
N VAL A 38 -14.62 5.40 1.16
CA VAL A 38 -13.91 6.27 0.21
C VAL A 38 -14.43 7.70 0.38
N LEU A 39 -13.55 8.62 0.75
CA LEU A 39 -13.87 10.04 0.86
C LEU A 39 -13.64 10.76 -0.47
N PHE A 40 -12.53 10.43 -1.14
CA PHE A 40 -12.15 10.97 -2.43
C PHE A 40 -11.50 9.88 -3.26
N GLN A 41 -11.66 9.95 -4.58
CA GLN A 41 -10.95 9.08 -5.52
C GLN A 41 -10.62 9.85 -6.78
N GLY A 42 -9.57 9.43 -7.47
CA GLY A 42 -9.12 10.09 -8.68
C GLY A 42 -8.12 9.28 -9.48
N HIS A 43 -7.77 9.85 -10.62
CA HIS A 43 -6.76 9.34 -11.53
C HIS A 43 -5.83 10.49 -11.88
N TYR A 44 -4.55 10.36 -11.53
CA TYR A 44 -3.52 11.26 -12.02
C TYR A 44 -3.09 10.81 -13.41
N THR A 45 -3.30 11.64 -14.43
CA THR A 45 -3.02 11.31 -15.84
C THR A 45 -1.71 11.88 -16.36
N GLY A 46 -0.97 12.65 -15.55
CA GLY A 46 0.29 13.26 -15.95
C GLY A 46 0.18 14.36 -17.00
N LYS A 47 -1.03 14.90 -17.22
CA LYS A 47 -1.26 16.02 -18.16
C LYS A 47 -1.44 17.32 -17.38
N ASP A 48 -0.47 18.22 -17.54
CA ASP A 48 -0.66 19.66 -17.43
C ASP A 48 -0.41 20.27 -18.82
#